data_AF-A0A9E5DVM3-F1
#
_entry.id   AF-A0A9E5DVM3-F1
#
_cell.length_a   1.000
_cell.length_b   1.000
_cell.length_c   1.000
_cell.angle_alpha   90.00
_cell.angle_beta   90.00
_cell.angle_gamma   90.00
#
_symmetry.space_group_name_H-M   'P 1'
#
loop_
_entity.id
_entity.type
_entity.pdbx_description
1 polymer ?
#
loop_
_entity_poly.entity_id
_entity_poly.type
_entity_poly.pdbx_seq_one_letter_code
_entity_poly.pdbx_strand_id
1 'polypeptide(L)'
;MRLLTTLAVVLGLALAAPVYAGDAPEAKKDAVEAKKDGKEAKKDVKEAKKDVKEAKKDGKEADTKEEKKEAGKDAKEAKKDIKEAKKDGKEAKKDMKEAKKDMKEAKKDGKEAKKDGKEAKEPKKDK
;
A
#
# COMPACT_ATOMS: atom_id res chain seq x y z
N MET A 1 51.21 -15.54 -44.65
CA MET A 1 50.32 -15.78 -43.49
C MET A 1 48.99 -15.10 -43.75
N ARG A 2 47.89 -15.87 -43.66
CA ARG A 2 46.48 -15.51 -43.32
C ARG A 2 45.90 -14.22 -43.94
N LEU A 3 45.16 -14.34 -45.05
CA LEU A 3 43.69 -14.59 -45.13
C LEU A 3 42.85 -13.31 -44.97
N LEU A 4 42.31 -12.88 -46.11
CA LEU A 4 41.02 -12.19 -46.27
C LEU A 4 39.96 -12.78 -45.32
N THR A 5 39.15 -11.91 -44.68
CA THR A 5 37.67 -12.03 -44.63
C THR A 5 37.06 -10.89 -43.82
N THR A 6 36.30 -10.05 -44.54
CA THR A 6 35.09 -9.41 -44.02
C THR A 6 34.20 -10.46 -43.33
N LEU A 7 33.89 -10.30 -42.05
CA LEU A 7 32.80 -11.05 -41.43
C LEU A 7 32.14 -10.18 -40.37
N ALA A 8 30.93 -9.74 -40.70
CA ALA A 8 29.99 -9.11 -39.80
C ALA A 8 29.74 -10.01 -38.58
N VAL A 9 29.87 -9.45 -37.38
CA VAL A 9 29.19 -9.98 -36.20
C VAL A 9 28.35 -8.84 -35.63
N VAL A 10 27.13 -8.80 -36.14
CA VAL A 10 25.93 -8.40 -35.41
C VAL A 10 25.98 -9.03 -34.02
N LEU A 11 25.94 -8.25 -32.94
CA LEU A 11 25.08 -8.51 -31.77
C LEU A 11 25.39 -7.48 -30.68
N GLY A 12 24.37 -6.75 -30.28
CA GLY A 12 24.48 -5.78 -29.20
C GLY A 12 23.37 -4.75 -29.22
N LEU A 13 22.22 -5.11 -29.81
CA LEU A 13 20.97 -4.39 -29.61
C LEU A 13 20.67 -4.54 -28.12
N ALA A 14 21.16 -3.58 -27.34
CA ALA A 14 20.84 -3.44 -25.94
C ALA A 14 19.33 -3.26 -25.89
N LEU A 15 18.64 -4.37 -25.68
CA LEU A 15 17.25 -4.44 -25.33
C LEU A 15 17.09 -3.47 -24.16
N ALA A 16 16.53 -2.30 -24.45
CA ALA A 16 15.84 -1.50 -23.48
C ALA A 16 14.75 -2.43 -22.92
N ALA A 17 15.09 -3.16 -21.86
CA ALA A 17 14.13 -3.89 -21.07
C ALA A 17 13.10 -2.84 -20.64
N PRO A 18 11.80 -3.04 -20.92
CA PRO A 18 10.81 -2.07 -20.51
C PRO A 18 10.81 -2.05 -18.99
N VAL A 19 11.19 -0.90 -18.42
CA VAL A 19 11.19 -0.58 -16.98
C VAL A 19 9.77 -0.70 -16.37
N TYR A 20 8.74 -0.92 -17.20
CA TYR A 20 7.32 -0.95 -16.84
C TYR A 20 6.80 -2.15 -16.02
N ALA A 21 7.65 -3.08 -15.60
CA ALA A 21 7.23 -4.22 -14.76
C ALA A 21 7.45 -4.01 -13.25
N GLY A 22 8.09 -2.91 -12.84
CA GLY A 22 8.45 -2.63 -11.44
C GLY A 22 7.27 -2.29 -10.52
N ASP A 23 6.26 -1.57 -11.03
CA ASP A 23 5.16 -1.03 -10.21
C ASP A 23 4.14 -2.06 -9.73
N ALA A 24 3.85 -3.10 -10.52
CA ALA A 24 2.83 -4.08 -10.17
C ALA A 24 3.10 -4.89 -8.88
N PRO A 25 4.34 -5.34 -8.58
CA PRO A 25 4.65 -5.98 -7.30
C PRO A 25 4.69 -4.99 -6.12
N GLU A 26 5.06 -3.73 -6.35
CA GLU A 26 5.15 -2.70 -5.31
C GLU A 26 3.75 -2.29 -4.84
N ALA A 27 2.84 -1.95 -5.76
CA ALA A 27 1.44 -1.67 -5.45
C ALA A 27 0.71 -2.83 -4.73
N LYS A 28 1.14 -4.08 -4.95
CA LYS A 28 0.61 -5.23 -4.19
C LYS A 28 1.08 -5.24 -2.74
N LYS A 29 2.33 -4.87 -2.48
CA LYS A 29 2.87 -4.77 -1.12
C LYS A 29 2.17 -3.65 -0.37
N ASP A 30 2.01 -2.49 -0.99
CA ASP A 30 1.33 -1.33 -0.38
C ASP A 30 -0.12 -1.67 -0.04
N ALA A 31 -0.83 -2.39 -0.93
CA ALA A 31 -2.18 -2.86 -0.65
C ALA A 31 -2.25 -3.86 0.53
N VAL A 32 -1.21 -4.67 0.75
CA VAL A 32 -1.13 -5.60 1.88
C VAL A 32 -0.86 -4.86 3.18
N GLU A 33 0.08 -3.90 3.16
CA GLU A 33 0.44 -3.04 4.28
C GLU A 33 -0.75 -2.21 4.74
N ALA A 34 -1.38 -1.46 3.82
CA ALA A 34 -2.59 -0.69 4.08
C ALA A 34 -3.73 -1.54 4.66
N LYS A 35 -3.84 -2.81 4.24
CA LYS A 35 -4.83 -3.74 4.81
C LYS A 35 -4.47 -4.17 6.23
N LYS A 36 -3.19 -4.32 6.55
CA LYS A 36 -2.68 -4.64 7.89
C LYS A 36 -2.91 -3.45 8.82
N ASP A 37 -2.54 -2.25 8.40
CA ASP A 37 -2.71 -1.02 9.20
C ASP A 37 -4.18 -0.76 9.49
N GLY A 38 -5.04 -0.94 8.48
CA GLY A 38 -6.50 -0.85 8.66
C GLY A 38 -7.09 -1.92 9.60
N LYS A 39 -6.38 -3.04 9.86
CA LYS A 39 -6.77 -4.02 10.89
C LYS A 39 -6.23 -3.62 12.27
N GLU A 40 -5.01 -3.11 12.36
CA GLU A 40 -4.41 -2.63 13.61
C GLU A 40 -5.22 -1.46 14.17
N ALA A 41 -5.50 -0.44 13.36
CA ALA A 41 -6.38 0.67 13.71
C ALA A 41 -7.76 0.22 14.25
N LYS A 42 -8.32 -0.89 13.75
CA LYS A 42 -9.58 -1.44 14.27
C LYS A 42 -9.42 -2.11 15.62
N LYS A 43 -8.30 -2.77 15.87
CA LYS A 43 -7.98 -3.34 17.18
C LYS A 43 -7.78 -2.23 18.21
N ASP A 44 -7.03 -1.19 17.87
CA ASP A 44 -6.75 -0.07 18.76
C ASP A 44 -8.05 0.64 19.18
N VAL A 45 -8.96 0.90 18.21
CA VAL A 45 -10.29 1.42 18.53
C VAL A 45 -11.08 0.48 19.47
N LYS A 46 -10.90 -0.84 19.37
CA LYS A 46 -11.60 -1.80 20.23
C LYS A 46 -11.01 -1.80 21.64
N GLU A 47 -9.70 -1.72 21.77
CA GLU A 47 -8.99 -1.66 23.06
C GLU A 47 -9.31 -0.37 23.79
N ALA A 48 -9.12 0.79 23.15
CA ALA A 48 -9.44 2.07 23.76
C ALA A 48 -10.93 2.21 24.15
N LYS A 49 -11.85 1.50 23.47
CA LYS A 49 -13.26 1.41 23.91
C LYS A 49 -13.44 0.60 25.20
N LYS A 50 -12.63 -0.45 25.43
CA LYS A 50 -12.62 -1.17 26.69
C LYS A 50 -12.09 -0.27 27.80
N ASP A 51 -11.03 0.48 27.54
CA ASP A 51 -10.42 1.38 28.53
C ASP A 51 -11.40 2.48 28.94
N VAL A 52 -12.14 3.06 27.99
CA VAL A 52 -13.25 3.98 28.31
C VAL A 52 -14.32 3.32 29.20
N LYS A 53 -14.59 2.02 29.00
CA LYS A 53 -15.59 1.29 29.81
C LYS A 53 -15.06 1.01 31.21
N GLU A 54 -13.79 0.66 31.32
CA GLU A 54 -13.09 0.40 32.58
C GLU A 54 -12.97 1.69 33.41
N ALA A 55 -12.44 2.76 32.83
CA ALA A 55 -12.39 4.07 33.48
C ALA A 55 -13.78 4.56 33.95
N LYS A 56 -14.85 4.25 33.21
CA LYS A 56 -16.22 4.56 33.66
C LYS A 56 -16.67 3.70 34.84
N LYS A 57 -16.22 2.46 34.93
CA LYS A 57 -16.49 1.57 36.06
C LYS A 57 -15.72 2.05 37.28
N ASP A 58 -14.44 2.36 37.13
CA ASP A 58 -13.59 2.86 38.21
C ASP A 58 -14.13 4.19 38.75
N GLY A 59 -14.55 5.11 37.88
CA GLY A 59 -15.19 6.35 38.31
C GLY A 59 -16.54 6.17 39.04
N LYS A 60 -17.21 5.03 38.88
CA LYS A 60 -18.42 4.68 39.66
C LYS A 60 -18.07 4.07 41.01
N GLU A 61 -16.99 3.29 41.07
CA GLU A 61 -16.51 2.60 42.27
C GLU A 61 -15.64 3.50 43.15
N ALA A 62 -15.17 4.63 42.62
CA ALA A 62 -14.38 5.62 43.34
C ALA A 62 -15.13 6.27 44.51
N ASP A 63 -14.48 6.29 45.68
CA ASP A 63 -15.00 6.87 46.92
C ASP A 63 -14.57 8.34 47.08
N THR A 64 -13.47 8.74 46.44
CA THR A 64 -12.94 10.09 46.54
C THR A 64 -13.20 10.92 45.27
N LYS A 65 -13.14 12.24 45.43
CA LYS A 65 -13.22 13.18 44.30
C LYS A 65 -12.00 13.09 43.38
N GLU A 66 -10.85 12.73 43.93
CA GLU A 66 -9.59 12.64 43.19
C GLU A 66 -9.59 11.42 42.25
N GLU A 67 -9.97 10.25 42.75
CA GLU A 67 -10.14 9.03 41.94
C GLU A 67 -11.17 9.24 40.81
N LYS A 68 -12.30 9.90 41.09
CA LYS A 68 -13.28 10.25 40.04
C LYS A 68 -12.69 11.17 38.97
N LYS A 69 -11.78 12.07 39.36
CA LYS A 69 -11.11 12.98 38.44
C LYS A 69 -10.09 12.23 37.58
N GLU A 70 -9.38 11.27 38.16
CA GLU A 70 -8.42 10.40 37.48
C GLU A 70 -9.11 9.50 36.44
N ALA A 71 -10.13 8.75 36.86
CA ALA A 71 -10.99 7.98 35.95
C ALA A 71 -11.59 8.85 34.82
N GLY A 72 -11.91 10.12 35.12
CA GLY A 72 -12.36 11.08 34.13
C GLY A 72 -11.28 11.53 33.13
N LYS A 73 -10.00 11.54 33.52
CA LYS A 73 -8.86 11.79 32.62
C LYS A 73 -8.59 10.57 31.74
N ASP A 74 -8.58 9.37 32.31
CA ASP A 74 -8.32 8.12 31.57
C ASP A 74 -9.38 7.92 30.48
N ALA A 75 -10.66 8.13 30.83
CA ALA A 75 -11.74 8.09 29.86
C ALA A 75 -11.64 9.18 28.77
N LYS A 76 -10.93 10.29 29.00
CA LYS A 76 -10.65 11.31 27.96
C LYS A 76 -9.46 10.91 27.09
N GLU A 77 -8.43 10.32 27.66
CA GLU A 77 -7.25 9.83 26.96
C GLU A 77 -7.63 8.71 25.98
N ALA A 78 -8.31 7.67 26.46
CA ALA A 78 -8.79 6.58 25.60
C ALA A 78 -9.74 7.08 24.48
N LYS A 79 -10.49 8.18 24.69
CA LYS A 79 -11.27 8.82 23.62
C LYS A 79 -10.42 9.51 22.57
N LYS A 80 -9.25 10.06 22.93
CA LYS A 80 -8.28 10.61 21.98
C LYS A 80 -7.70 9.48 21.14
N ASP A 81 -7.33 8.36 21.76
CA ASP A 81 -6.77 7.19 21.07
C ASP A 81 -7.76 6.61 20.04
N ILE A 82 -9.05 6.50 20.41
CA ILE A 82 -10.11 6.15 19.44
C ILE A 82 -10.14 7.12 18.24
N LYS A 83 -9.88 8.41 18.49
CA LYS A 83 -9.91 9.45 17.45
C LYS A 83 -8.70 9.33 16.52
N GLU A 84 -7.53 9.03 17.07
CA GLU A 84 -6.28 8.81 16.35
C GLU A 84 -6.33 7.54 15.51
N ALA A 85 -6.65 6.39 16.10
CA ALA A 85 -6.80 5.14 15.36
C ALA A 85 -7.88 5.22 14.25
N LYS A 86 -8.91 6.07 14.42
CA LYS A 86 -9.87 6.35 13.33
C LYS A 86 -9.28 7.17 12.19
N LYS A 87 -8.31 8.06 12.43
CA LYS A 87 -7.57 8.77 11.38
C LYS A 87 -6.66 7.79 10.65
N ASP A 88 -5.91 6.96 11.36
CA ASP A 88 -5.01 5.96 10.76
C ASP A 88 -5.80 4.99 9.89
N GLY A 89 -6.94 4.51 10.38
CA GLY A 89 -7.85 3.67 9.59
C GLY A 89 -8.50 4.38 8.38
N LYS A 90 -8.47 5.72 8.29
CA LYS A 90 -8.84 6.47 7.08
C LYS A 90 -7.67 6.62 6.13
N GLU A 91 -6.46 6.82 6.63
CA GLU A 91 -5.22 6.90 5.85
C GLU A 91 -4.95 5.56 5.15
N ALA A 92 -4.97 4.46 5.90
CA ALA A 92 -4.88 3.10 5.36
C ALA A 92 -5.93 2.81 4.25
N LYS A 93 -7.12 3.44 4.30
CA LYS A 93 -8.12 3.31 3.22
C LYS A 93 -7.76 4.11 1.97
N LYS A 94 -7.10 5.26 2.12
CA LYS A 94 -6.59 6.06 1.00
C LYS A 94 -5.45 5.32 0.32
N ASP A 95 -4.50 4.79 1.07
CA ASP A 95 -3.34 4.06 0.54
C ASP A 95 -3.80 2.82 -0.24
N MET A 96 -4.77 2.08 0.31
CA MET A 96 -5.40 0.95 -0.39
C MET A 96 -6.13 1.36 -1.67
N LYS A 97 -6.60 2.61 -1.79
CA LYS A 97 -7.23 3.14 -3.01
C LYS A 97 -6.18 3.54 -4.04
N GLU A 98 -5.06 4.09 -3.61
CA GLU A 98 -3.92 4.49 -4.44
C GLU A 98 -3.25 3.24 -5.03
N ALA A 99 -2.87 2.28 -4.20
CA ALA A 99 -2.32 1.00 -4.63
C ALA A 99 -3.20 0.27 -5.68
N LYS A 100 -4.53 0.40 -5.58
CA LYS A 100 -5.46 -0.14 -6.58
C LYS A 100 -5.44 0.60 -7.92
N LYS A 101 -5.23 1.93 -7.90
CA LYS A 101 -5.06 2.72 -9.13
C LYS A 101 -3.76 2.33 -9.80
N ASP A 102 -2.67 2.24 -9.06
CA ASP A 102 -1.34 1.94 -9.59
C ASP A 102 -1.34 0.54 -10.22
N MET A 103 -1.96 -0.44 -9.55
CA MET A 103 -2.14 -1.77 -10.13
C MET A 103 -2.98 -1.76 -11.43
N LYS A 104 -3.94 -0.85 -11.57
CA LYS A 104 -4.76 -0.71 -12.78
C LYS A 104 -3.96 -0.07 -13.92
N GLU A 105 -3.11 0.91 -13.60
CA GLU A 105 -2.20 1.57 -14.54
C GLU A 105 -1.14 0.61 -15.04
N ALA A 106 -0.42 -0.07 -14.14
CA ALA A 106 0.54 -1.12 -14.50
C ALA A 106 -0.08 -2.22 -15.39
N LYS A 107 -1.36 -2.54 -15.19
CA LYS A 107 -2.08 -3.51 -16.05
C LYS A 107 -2.40 -2.96 -17.44
N LYS A 108 -2.64 -1.66 -17.59
CA LYS A 108 -2.82 -1.00 -18.90
C LYS A 108 -1.49 -0.96 -19.65
N ASP A 109 -0.43 -0.50 -18.99
CA ASP A 109 0.90 -0.38 -19.57
C ASP A 109 1.41 -1.76 -20.02
N GLY A 110 1.21 -2.80 -19.20
CA GLY A 110 1.53 -4.17 -19.58
C GLY A 110 0.70 -4.73 -20.75
N LYS A 111 -0.48 -4.16 -21.06
CA LYS A 111 -1.25 -4.51 -22.27
C LYS A 111 -0.75 -3.76 -23.49
N GLU A 112 -0.41 -2.48 -23.34
CA GLU A 112 0.16 -1.65 -24.41
C GLU A 112 1.51 -2.22 -24.86
N ALA A 113 2.42 -2.50 -23.92
CA ALA A 113 3.70 -3.13 -24.22
C ALA A 113 3.56 -4.49 -24.93
N LYS A 114 2.51 -5.27 -24.60
CA LYS A 114 2.21 -6.54 -25.31
C LYS A 114 1.71 -6.31 -26.73
N LYS A 115 0.98 -5.22 -26.97
CA LYS A 115 0.48 -4.85 -28.29
C LYS A 115 1.65 -4.36 -29.15
N ASP A 116 2.46 -3.45 -28.64
CA ASP A 116 3.65 -2.94 -29.32
C ASP A 116 4.65 -4.05 -29.64
N GLY A 117 4.87 -4.98 -28.70
CA GLY A 117 5.71 -6.15 -28.92
C GLY A 117 5.15 -7.16 -29.94
N LYS A 118 3.84 -7.15 -30.22
CA LYS A 118 3.25 -7.92 -31.32
C LYS A 118 3.41 -7.20 -32.65
N GLU A 119 3.14 -5.90 -32.69
CA GLU A 119 3.31 -5.06 -33.88
C GLU A 119 4.78 -5.03 -34.35
N ALA A 120 5.74 -5.02 -33.42
CA ALA A 120 7.17 -5.12 -33.75
C ALA A 120 7.60 -6.50 -34.28
N LYS A 121 6.83 -7.56 -34.02
CA LYS A 121 7.10 -8.93 -34.49
C LYS A 121 6.41 -9.26 -35.81
N GLU A 122 5.46 -8.46 -36.25
CA GLU A 122 4.88 -8.53 -37.59
C GLU A 122 5.68 -7.58 -38.51
N PRO A 123 6.68 -8.06 -39.27
CA PRO A 123 7.32 -7.20 -40.26
C PRO A 123 6.23 -6.74 -41.24
N LYS A 124 6.15 -5.43 -41.47
CA LYS A 124 5.32 -4.87 -42.54
C LYS A 124 5.66 -5.63 -43.82
N LYS A 125 4.72 -6.45 -44.29
CA LYS A 125 4.76 -6.99 -45.65
C LYS A 125 4.43 -5.82 -46.57
N ASP A 126 5.42 -4.96 -46.76
CA ASP A 126 5.35 -3.94 -47.78
C ASP A 126 5.38 -4.65 -49.14
N LYS A 127 4.45 -4.24 -49.98
CA LYS A 127 3.99 -4.87 -51.22
C LYS A 127 4.88 -4.51 -52.40
#